data_AF-W6R249-F1
#
_entry.id   AF-W6R249-F1
#
_cell.length_a   1.000
_cell.length_b   1.000
_cell.length_c   1.000
_cell.angle_alpha   90.00
_cell.angle_beta   90.00
_cell.angle_gamma   90.00
#
_symmetry.space_group_name_H-M   'P 1'
#
loop_
_entity.id
_entity.type
_entity.pdbx_description
1 polymer ?
#
loop_
_entity_poly.entity_id
_entity_poly.type
_entity_poly.pdbx_seq_one_letter_code
_entity_poly.pdbx_strand_id
1 'polypeptide(L)'
;MSTMDGSRVHPHNFREIYTKACEAFAHKLQCQVFVLLCPSPSPDMEEIPTRLDELGERVMQIGFLGEVGEVGVRDHNRVRVRWGSLPIKEICFQIKWELAVLKDEIAGGQTPPQLIAELLAEILDSLPF
;
A
#
# COMPACT_ATOMS: atom_id res chain seq x y z
N MET A 1 27.04 5.67 -35.28
CA MET A 1 26.14 6.12 -34.21
C MET A 1 25.52 4.88 -33.61
N SER A 2 26.10 4.36 -32.53
CA SER A 2 25.59 3.16 -31.87
C SER A 2 24.53 3.58 -30.86
N THR A 3 23.29 3.14 -31.10
CA THR A 3 22.22 3.14 -30.10
C THR A 3 22.65 2.23 -28.96
N MET A 4 23.15 2.82 -27.87
CA MET A 4 23.27 2.10 -26.60
C MET A 4 21.85 1.88 -26.09
N ASP A 5 21.33 0.69 -26.39
CA ASP A 5 20.16 0.12 -25.76
C ASP A 5 20.45 0.04 -24.25
N GLY A 6 19.88 0.97 -23.49
CA GLY A 6 19.94 1.02 -22.04
C GLY A 6 19.04 -0.05 -21.45
N SER A 7 19.24 -1.30 -21.83
CA SER A 7 18.54 -2.45 -21.30
C SER A 7 18.76 -2.44 -19.79
N ARG A 8 17.73 -2.03 -19.03
CA ARG A 8 17.73 -2.05 -17.57
C ARG A 8 17.94 -3.50 -17.15
N VAL A 9 19.17 -3.85 -16.76
CA VAL A 9 19.47 -5.19 -16.26
C VAL A 9 18.86 -5.28 -14.87
N HIS A 10 17.69 -5.91 -14.78
CA HIS A 10 17.08 -6.24 -13.49
C HIS A 10 17.93 -7.29 -12.78
N PRO A 11 18.11 -7.19 -11.45
CA PRO A 11 18.66 -8.29 -10.67
C PRO A 11 17.88 -9.58 -10.95
N HIS A 12 18.56 -10.73 -11.00
CA HIS A 12 17.91 -12.03 -11.28
C HIS A 12 16.77 -12.37 -10.31
N ASN A 13 16.76 -11.78 -9.12
CA ASN A 13 15.75 -11.95 -8.08
C ASN A 13 14.76 -10.77 -7.97
N PHE A 14 14.72 -9.85 -8.94
CA PHE A 14 13.89 -8.65 -8.88
C PHE A 14 12.42 -8.97 -8.57
N ARG A 15 11.84 -9.93 -9.30
CA ARG A 15 10.43 -10.33 -9.13
C ARG A 15 10.17 -10.88 -7.73
N GLU A 16 11.10 -11.67 -7.19
CA GLU A 16 10.98 -12.22 -5.83
C GLU A 16 11.02 -11.11 -4.78
N ILE A 17 11.94 -10.15 -4.92
CA ILE A 17 12.03 -8.97 -4.02
C ILE A 17 10.73 -8.17 -4.08
N TYR A 18 10.22 -7.91 -5.28
CA TYR A 18 8.98 -7.17 -5.49
C TYR A 18 7.79 -7.88 -4.84
N THR A 19 7.61 -9.18 -5.10
CA THR A 19 6.53 -9.97 -4.50
C THR A 19 6.60 -9.96 -2.98
N LYS A 20 7.79 -10.16 -2.40
CA LYS A 20 7.98 -10.11 -0.94
C LYS A 20 7.65 -8.74 -0.35
N ALA A 21 7.98 -7.66 -1.05
CA ALA A 21 7.63 -6.31 -0.61
C ALA A 21 6.11 -6.11 -0.60
N CYS A 22 5.42 -6.58 -1.66
CA CYS A 22 3.96 -6.54 -1.78
C CYS A 22 3.25 -7.34 -0.68
N GLU A 23 3.68 -8.58 -0.46
CA GLU A 23 3.15 -9.47 0.59
C GLU A 23 3.38 -8.88 1.98
N ALA A 24 4.59 -8.36 2.25
CA ALA A 24 4.90 -7.73 3.53
C ALA A 24 4.07 -6.47 3.78
N PHE A 25 3.79 -5.68 2.72
CA PHE A 25 2.91 -4.53 2.83
C PHE A 25 1.48 -4.96 3.14
N ALA A 26 0.91 -5.89 2.36
CA ALA A 26 -0.46 -6.36 2.55
C ALA A 26 -0.66 -6.93 3.97
N HIS A 27 0.28 -7.75 4.43
CA HIS A 27 0.27 -8.30 5.78
C HIS A 27 0.31 -7.20 6.85
N LYS A 28 1.19 -6.20 6.71
CA LYS A 28 1.28 -5.11 7.70
C LYS A 28 0.03 -4.23 7.73
N LEU A 29 -0.57 -3.96 6.57
CA LEU A 29 -1.84 -3.25 6.47
C LEU A 29 -2.97 -4.06 7.14
N GLN A 30 -3.04 -5.36 6.87
CA GLN A 30 -3.98 -6.27 7.52
C GLN A 30 -3.81 -6.30 9.05
N CYS A 31 -2.57 -6.24 9.56
CA CYS A 31 -2.35 -6.11 11.00
C CYS A 31 -2.96 -4.83 11.57
N GLN A 32 -2.91 -3.69 10.86
CA GLN A 32 -3.53 -2.45 11.35
C GLN A 32 -5.05 -2.56 11.39
N VAL A 33 -5.66 -3.17 10.36
CA VAL A 33 -7.10 -3.49 10.35
C VAL A 33 -7.45 -4.33 11.57
N PHE A 34 -6.70 -5.40 11.83
CA PHE A 34 -6.95 -6.28 12.97
C PHE A 34 -6.81 -5.56 14.31
N VAL A 35 -5.76 -4.75 14.48
CA VAL A 35 -5.53 -3.97 15.72
C VAL A 35 -6.70 -3.03 16.01
N LEU A 36 -7.22 -2.32 15.01
CA LEU A 36 -8.34 -1.40 15.18
C LEU A 36 -9.68 -2.10 15.46
N LEU A 37 -9.85 -3.34 14.99
CA LEU A 37 -11.06 -4.14 15.21
C LEU A 37 -11.00 -4.96 16.51
N CYS A 38 -9.82 -5.21 17.07
CA CYS A 38 -9.67 -6.06 18.24
C CYS A 38 -9.91 -5.25 19.54
N PRO A 39 -10.90 -5.62 20.36
CA PRO A 39 -11.19 -4.91 21.60
C PRO A 39 -10.22 -5.23 22.75
N SER A 40 -9.31 -6.20 22.59
CA SER A 40 -8.35 -6.58 23.65
C SER A 40 -7.07 -7.21 23.09
N PRO A 41 -5.88 -6.66 23.38
CA PRO A 41 -5.67 -5.39 24.09
C PRO A 41 -6.27 -4.21 23.32
N SER A 42 -6.62 -3.14 24.03
CA SER A 42 -7.04 -1.89 23.39
C SER A 42 -5.95 -1.46 22.40
N PRO A 43 -6.31 -1.05 21.17
CA PRO A 43 -5.34 -0.56 20.21
C PRO A 43 -4.54 0.61 20.81
N ASP A 44 -3.23 0.58 20.60
CA ASP A 44 -2.36 1.72 20.90
C ASP A 44 -2.56 2.77 19.81
N MET A 45 -3.48 3.71 20.07
CA MET A 45 -3.83 4.77 19.13
C MET A 45 -2.69 5.79 18.92
N GLU A 46 -1.63 5.76 19.74
CA GLU A 46 -0.42 6.56 19.52
C GLU A 46 0.55 5.87 18.54
N GLU A 47 0.58 4.53 18.54
CA GLU A 47 1.46 3.76 17.66
C GLU A 47 0.93 3.69 16.22
N ILE A 48 -0.38 3.55 16.03
CA ILE A 48 -1.00 3.33 14.71
C ILE A 48 -0.64 4.43 13.69
N PRO A 49 -0.67 5.74 14.02
CA PRO A 49 -0.24 6.80 13.11
C PRO A 49 1.17 6.58 12.54
N THR A 50 2.11 6.17 13.39
CA THR A 50 3.50 5.87 13.00
C THR A 50 3.53 4.68 12.03
N ARG A 51 2.72 3.65 12.28
CA ARG A 51 2.60 2.49 11.39
C ARG A 51 1.99 2.84 10.03
N LEU A 52 1.03 3.75 9.97
CA LEU A 52 0.45 4.23 8.71
C LEU A 52 1.46 5.05 7.91
N ASP A 53 2.30 5.87 8.54
CA ASP A 53 3.40 6.58 7.87
C ASP A 53 4.44 5.60 7.32
N GLU A 54 4.86 4.58 8.09
CA GLU A 54 5.75 3.52 7.61
C GLU A 54 5.17 2.76 6.41
N LEU A 55 3.86 2.50 6.41
CA LEU A 55 3.15 1.89 5.29
C LEU A 55 3.11 2.82 4.07
N GLY A 56 2.87 4.12 4.27
CA GLY A 56 2.90 5.15 3.24
C GLY A 56 4.24 5.18 2.48
N GLU A 57 5.36 5.12 3.20
CA GLU A 57 6.68 5.06 2.57
C GLU A 57 6.93 3.73 1.83
N ARG A 58 6.47 2.61 2.41
CA ARG A 58 6.60 1.29 1.75
C ARG A 58 5.79 1.19 0.47
N VAL A 59 4.56 1.69 0.44
CA VAL A 59 3.74 1.62 -0.77
C VAL A 59 4.34 2.47 -1.89
N MET A 60 4.98 3.60 -1.56
CA MET A 60 5.72 4.39 -2.55
C MET A 60 6.91 3.63 -3.13
N GLN A 61 7.67 2.91 -2.29
CA GLN A 61 8.77 2.07 -2.76
C GLN A 61 8.26 0.95 -3.68
N ILE A 62 7.13 0.32 -3.35
CA ILE A 62 6.49 -0.70 -4.19
C ILE A 62 6.04 -0.09 -5.53
N GLY A 63 5.42 1.08 -5.52
CA GLY A 63 5.01 1.77 -6.74
C GLY A 63 6.19 2.08 -7.67
N PHE A 64 7.31 2.55 -7.10
CA PHE A 64 8.54 2.79 -7.83
C PHE A 64 9.15 1.49 -8.39
N LEU A 65 9.21 0.42 -7.58
CA LEU A 65 9.69 -0.88 -8.05
C LEU A 65 8.80 -1.45 -9.15
N GLY A 66 7.48 -1.36 -9.01
CA GLY A 66 6.52 -1.81 -10.02
C GLY A 66 6.70 -1.09 -11.35
N GLU A 67 6.91 0.23 -11.31
CA GLU A 67 7.22 1.04 -12.49
C GLU A 67 8.56 0.65 -13.12
N VAL A 68 9.62 0.51 -12.32
CA VAL A 68 10.96 0.17 -12.82
C VAL A 68 11.00 -1.22 -13.44
N GLY A 69 10.38 -2.20 -12.78
CA GLY A 69 10.34 -3.59 -13.22
C GLY A 69 9.23 -3.93 -14.21
N GLU A 70 8.48 -2.93 -14.67
CA GLU A 70 7.33 -3.08 -15.57
C GLU A 70 6.34 -4.15 -15.07
N VAL A 71 6.20 -4.24 -13.74
CA VAL A 71 5.26 -5.17 -13.10
C VAL A 71 3.90 -4.50 -13.08
N GLY A 72 3.02 -4.96 -13.97
CA GLY A 72 1.69 -4.40 -14.18
C GLY A 72 0.75 -4.58 -12.99
N VAL A 73 -0.25 -3.71 -12.92
CA VAL A 73 -1.38 -3.79 -11.99
C VAL A 73 -2.12 -5.11 -12.20
N ARG A 74 -2.41 -5.84 -11.13
CA ARG A 74 -3.22 -7.06 -11.18
C ARG A 74 -4.58 -6.76 -11.82
N ASP A 75 -4.95 -7.53 -12.85
CA ASP A 75 -6.26 -7.44 -13.52
C ASP A 75 -7.36 -8.10 -12.67
N HIS A 76 -7.54 -7.61 -11.46
CA HIS A 76 -8.65 -8.00 -10.60
C HIS A 76 -9.76 -6.96 -10.75
N ASN A 77 -11.00 -7.45 -10.83
CA ASN A 77 -12.16 -6.59 -11.04
C ASN A 77 -12.27 -5.48 -9.97
N ARG A 78 -11.93 -5.78 -8.72
CA ARG A 78 -11.94 -4.82 -7.61
C ARG A 78 -10.92 -3.69 -7.79
N VAL A 79 -9.70 -4.03 -8.23
CA VAL A 79 -8.63 -3.07 -8.53
C VAL A 79 -9.04 -2.15 -9.68
N ARG A 80 -9.64 -2.72 -10.74
CA ARG A 80 -10.15 -1.94 -11.88
C ARG A 80 -11.31 -1.03 -11.52
N VAL A 81 -12.23 -1.49 -10.65
CA VAL A 81 -13.37 -0.68 -10.21
C VAL A 81 -12.90 0.53 -9.40
N ARG A 82 -11.91 0.34 -8.50
CA ARG A 82 -11.41 1.43 -7.65
C ARG A 82 -10.46 2.38 -8.39
N TRP A 83 -9.52 1.83 -9.14
CA TRP A 83 -8.39 2.60 -9.68
C TRP A 83 -8.42 2.79 -11.20
N GLY A 84 -9.36 2.16 -11.90
CA GLY A 84 -9.46 2.24 -13.35
C GLY A 84 -8.22 1.71 -14.06
N SER A 85 -7.66 2.53 -14.94
CA SER A 85 -6.47 2.23 -15.74
C SER A 85 -5.23 3.00 -15.27
N LEU A 86 -5.21 3.45 -14.01
CA LEU A 86 -4.06 4.17 -13.47
C LEU A 86 -2.81 3.26 -13.44
N PRO A 87 -1.62 3.81 -13.72
CA PRO A 87 -0.39 3.05 -13.59
C PRO A 87 -0.09 2.77 -12.11
N ILE A 88 0.66 1.70 -11.83
CA ILE A 88 0.92 1.23 -10.46
C ILE A 88 1.49 2.31 -9.53
N LYS A 89 2.37 3.17 -10.05
CA LYS A 89 2.94 4.29 -9.30
C LYS A 89 1.89 5.27 -8.81
N GLU A 90 0.93 5.62 -9.66
CA GLU A 90 -0.16 6.54 -9.32
C GLU A 90 -1.11 5.88 -8.33
N ILE A 91 -1.43 4.60 -8.49
CA ILE A 91 -2.22 3.86 -7.50
C ILE A 91 -1.53 3.87 -6.13
N CYS A 92 -0.23 3.56 -6.08
CA CYS A 92 0.53 3.59 -4.84
C CYS A 92 0.62 4.99 -4.21
N PHE A 93 0.67 6.04 -5.03
CA PHE A 93 0.59 7.42 -4.54
C PHE A 93 -0.77 7.73 -3.90
N GLN A 94 -1.88 7.31 -4.54
CA GLN A 94 -3.22 7.46 -3.97
C GLN A 94 -3.36 6.69 -2.65
N ILE A 95 -2.84 5.46 -2.58
CA ILE A 95 -2.83 4.69 -1.31
C ILE A 95 -2.04 5.44 -0.23
N LYS A 96 -0.86 5.97 -0.53
CA LYS A 96 -0.09 6.79 0.44
C LYS A 96 -0.91 7.99 0.92
N TRP A 97 -1.58 8.69 0.01
CA TRP A 97 -2.43 9.82 0.36
C TRP A 97 -3.57 9.41 1.30
N GLU A 98 -4.29 8.34 0.97
CA GLU A 98 -5.37 7.83 1.82
C GLU A 98 -4.87 7.41 3.22
N LEU A 99 -3.71 6.73 3.30
CA LEU A 99 -3.09 6.39 4.58
C LEU A 99 -2.74 7.64 5.41
N ALA A 100 -2.29 8.71 4.76
CA ALA A 100 -2.00 9.99 5.44
C ALA A 100 -3.28 10.65 5.97
N VAL A 101 -4.38 10.62 5.21
CA VAL A 101 -5.69 11.12 5.68
C VAL A 101 -6.16 10.31 6.88
N LEU A 102 -6.10 8.97 6.82
CA LEU A 102 -6.52 8.11 7.93
C LEU A 102 -5.65 8.32 9.17
N LYS A 103 -4.35 8.57 9.00
CA LYS A 103 -3.45 8.94 10.09
C LYS A 103 -3.92 10.23 10.80
N ASP A 104 -4.24 11.27 10.03
CA ASP A 104 -4.68 12.54 10.58
C ASP A 104 -6.04 12.41 11.29
N GLU A 105 -6.94 11.56 10.76
CA GLU A 105 -8.22 11.22 11.41
C GLU A 105 -8.03 10.50 12.76
N ILE A 106 -7.06 9.57 12.85
CA ILE A 106 -6.70 8.93 14.12
C ILE A 106 -6.19 9.97 15.10
N ALA A 107 -5.26 10.83 14.68
CA ALA A 107 -4.67 11.86 15.53
C ALA A 107 -5.71 12.90 16.01
N GLY A 108 -6.73 13.17 15.20
CA GLY A 108 -7.84 14.04 15.54
C GLY A 108 -8.84 13.44 16.54
N GLY A 109 -8.88 12.10 16.67
CA GLY A 109 -9.74 11.39 17.62
C GLY A 109 -11.25 11.53 17.37
N GLN A 110 -11.66 12.03 16.20
CA GLN A 110 -13.07 12.27 15.86
C GLN A 110 -13.71 11.05 15.19
N THR A 111 -12.91 10.25 14.50
CA THR A 111 -13.38 9.12 13.70
C THR A 111 -13.31 7.81 14.51
N PRO A 112 -14.42 7.04 14.60
CA PRO A 112 -14.42 5.78 15.32
C PRO A 112 -13.40 4.78 14.75
N PRO A 113 -12.63 4.05 15.58
CA PRO A 113 -11.63 3.08 15.11
C PRO A 113 -12.17 2.05 14.12
N GLN A 114 -13.44 1.65 14.26
CA GLN A 114 -14.11 0.70 13.36
C GLN A 114 -14.22 1.25 11.94
N LEU A 115 -14.57 2.53 11.78
CA LEU A 115 -14.66 3.16 10.47
C LEU A 115 -13.29 3.29 9.81
N ILE A 116 -12.26 3.59 10.60
CA ILE A 116 -10.86 3.62 10.12
C ILE A 116 -10.43 2.22 9.66
N ALA A 117 -10.79 1.19 10.40
CA ALA A 117 -10.51 -0.20 10.02
C ALA A 117 -11.22 -0.61 8.73
N GLU A 118 -12.48 -0.21 8.54
CA GLU A 118 -13.22 -0.45 7.30
C GLU A 118 -12.52 0.20 6.10
N LEU A 119 -12.11 1.46 6.22
CA LEU A 119 -11.40 2.17 5.16
C LEU A 119 -10.04 1.53 4.83
N LEU A 120 -9.27 1.10 5.85
CA LEU A 120 -8.03 0.34 5.64
C LEU A 120 -8.28 -1.03 4.98
N ALA A 121 -9.38 -1.70 5.32
CA ALA A 121 -9.78 -2.96 4.71
C ALA A 121 -10.17 -2.78 3.24
N GLU A 122 -10.84 -1.67 2.89
CA GLU A 122 -11.13 -1.36 1.49
C GLU A 122 -9.87 -1.09 0.67
N ILE A 123 -8.86 -0.43 1.25
CA ILE A 123 -7.53 -0.28 0.63
C ILE A 123 -6.90 -1.66 0.42
N LEU A 124 -6.91 -2.52 1.45
CA LEU A 124 -6.36 -3.88 1.38
C LEU A 124 -7.03 -4.72 0.27
N ASP A 125 -8.36 -4.66 0.17
CA ASP A 125 -9.16 -5.42 -0.80
C ASP A 125 -8.98 -4.96 -2.25
N SER A 126 -8.34 -3.80 -2.44
CA SER A 126 -8.16 -3.14 -3.72
C SER A 126 -6.68 -2.91 -4.07
N LEU A 127 -5.74 -3.53 -3.36
CA LEU A 127 -4.32 -3.40 -3.68
C LEU A 127 -4.03 -3.85 -5.12
N PRO A 128 -3.15 -3.14 -5.84
CA PRO A 128 -2.88 -3.43 -7.25
C PRO A 128 -1.94 -4.65 -7.45
N PHE A 129 -1.51 -5.32 -6.38
CA PHE A 129 -0.42 -6.31 -6.39
C PHE A 129 -0.61 -7.49 -5.46
#